data_AF-A0A9P1GK82-F1
#
_entry.id   AF-A0A9P1GK82-F1
#
_cell.length_a   1.000
_cell.length_b   1.000
_cell.length_c   1.000
_cell.angle_alpha   90.00
_cell.angle_beta   90.00
_cell.angle_gamma   90.00
#
_symmetry.space_group_name_H-M   'P 1'
#
loop_
_entity.id
_entity.type
_entity.pdbx_description
1 polymer ?
#
loop_
_entity_poly.entity_id
_entity_poly.type
_entity_poly.pdbx_seq_one_letter_code
_entity_poly.pdbx_strand_id
1 'polypeptide(L)' 'MPKQEVGSTKWLGNKMKAKGLQKLRWYCQMCQKQCRDENGFKCHRMSDGHQRQMQLFVQDPNRFMDEFSQA' A
#
# COMPACT_ATOMS: atom_id res chain seq x y z
N MET A 1 6.95 -15.78 -4.77
CA MET A 1 7.02 -15.87 -6.25
C MET A 1 8.48 -15.71 -6.69
N PRO A 2 9.03 -16.57 -7.55
CA PRO A 2 10.41 -16.45 -8.02
C PRO A 2 10.60 -15.18 -8.85
N LYS A 3 11.73 -14.49 -8.62
CA LYS A 3 12.11 -13.26 -9.32
C LYS A 3 12.30 -13.59 -10.80
N GLN A 4 11.62 -12.85 -11.67
CA GLN A 4 11.67 -13.09 -13.12
C GLN A 4 12.98 -12.54 -13.70
N GLU A 5 13.54 -13.21 -14.71
CA GLU A 5 14.73 -12.76 -15.42
C GLU A 5 14.56 -11.33 -15.96
N VAL A 6 15.61 -10.53 -15.79
CA VAL A 6 15.66 -9.15 -16.27
C VAL A 6 15.53 -9.16 -17.79
N GLY A 7 14.60 -8.37 -18.33
CA GLY A 7 14.34 -8.30 -19.78
C GLY A 7 13.27 -9.25 -20.29
N SER A 8 12.83 -10.25 -19.51
CA SER A 8 11.68 -11.09 -19.88
C SER A 8 10.40 -10.25 -20.08
N THR A 9 9.50 -10.70 -20.96
CA THR A 9 8.19 -10.07 -21.21
C THR A 9 7.41 -9.84 -19.91
N LYS A 10 7.46 -10.79 -18.98
CA LYS A 10 6.82 -10.68 -17.65
C LYS A 10 7.54 -9.70 -16.73
N TRP A 11 8.87 -9.61 -16.81
CA TRP A 11 9.65 -8.60 -16.08
C TRP A 11 9.32 -7.18 -16.56
N LEU A 12 9.28 -6.98 -17.88
CA LEU A 12 8.87 -5.71 -18.49
C LEU A 12 7.43 -5.36 -18.12
N GLY A 13 6.51 -6.33 -18.19
CA GLY A 13 5.12 -6.15 -17.79
C GLY A 13 4.99 -5.72 -16.33
N ASN A 14 5.74 -6.33 -15.41
CA ASN A 14 5.74 -5.95 -14.00
C ASN A 14 6.35 -4.56 -13.76
N LYS A 15 7.42 -4.20 -14.49
CA LYS A 15 8.03 -2.85 -14.44
C LYS A 15 7.09 -1.77 -14.98
N MET A 16 6.46 -2.00 -16.13
CA MET A 16 5.50 -1.06 -16.73
C MET A 16 4.30 -0.85 -15.82
N LYS A 17 3.81 -1.95 -15.25
CA LYS A 17 2.82 -1.90 -14.18
C LYS A 17 3.33 -0.97 -13.07
N ALA A 18 4.45 -1.28 -12.43
CA ALA A 18 4.98 -0.52 -11.29
C ALA A 18 5.24 0.99 -11.58
N LYS A 19 5.57 1.35 -12.83
CA LYS A 19 5.86 2.73 -13.26
C LYS A 19 4.64 3.65 -13.42
N GLY A 20 3.42 3.12 -13.48
CA GLY A 20 2.23 3.97 -13.56
C GLY A 20 2.05 4.80 -12.29
N LEU A 21 1.77 6.10 -12.43
CA LEU A 21 1.38 6.97 -11.31
C LEU A 21 0.15 6.33 -10.65
N GLN A 22 0.34 5.69 -9.51
CA GLN A 22 -0.75 4.97 -8.85
C GLN A 22 -1.65 6.04 -8.24
N LYS A 23 -2.74 6.36 -8.94
CA LYS A 23 -3.83 7.18 -8.40
C LYS A 23 -4.18 6.63 -7.01
N LEU A 24 -4.45 7.51 -6.05
CA LEU A 24 -4.69 7.22 -4.62
C LEU A 24 -5.69 6.10 -4.32
N ARG A 25 -6.41 5.58 -5.32
CA ARG A 25 -7.42 4.52 -5.23
C ARG A 25 -7.00 3.32 -4.36
N TRP A 26 -5.74 2.88 -4.45
CA TRP A 26 -5.23 1.70 -3.74
C TRP A 26 -4.09 2.03 -2.75
N TYR A 27 -4.07 3.24 -2.22
CA TYR A 27 -3.08 3.68 -1.24
C TYR A 27 -3.62 3.55 0.18
N CYS A 28 -2.83 2.99 1.10
CA CYS A 28 -3.14 3.02 2.53
C CYS A 28 -2.43 4.18 3.19
N GLN A 29 -3.19 5.17 3.65
CA GLN A 29 -2.65 6.33 4.36
C GLN A 29 -1.98 5.92 5.68
N MET A 30 -2.66 5.10 6.49
CA MET A 30 -2.15 4.65 7.80
C MET A 30 -0.81 3.91 7.72
N CYS A 31 -0.61 3.09 6.68
CA CYS A 31 0.62 2.33 6.50
C CYS A 31 1.58 2.98 5.49
N GLN A 32 1.23 4.16 4.95
CA GLN A 32 1.91 4.85 3.86
C GLN A 32 2.32 3.91 2.72
N LYS A 33 1.40 3.00 2.36
CA LYS A 33 1.69 1.87 1.47
C LYS A 33 0.82 1.90 0.23
N GLN A 34 1.48 1.98 -0.91
CA GLN A 34 0.83 1.84 -2.20
C GLN A 34 0.58 0.35 -2.54
N CYS A 35 -0.68 -0.01 -2.79
CA CYS A 35 -1.08 -1.32 -3.29
C CYS A 35 -1.33 -1.27 -4.80
N ARG A 36 -1.03 -2.38 -5.47
CA ARG A 36 -1.01 -2.50 -6.93
C ARG A 36 -2.41 -2.43 -7.57
N ASP A 37 -3.36 -3.07 -6.91
CA ASP A 37 -4.71 -3.33 -7.38
C ASP A 37 -5.63 -3.53 -6.17
N GLU A 38 -6.92 -3.70 -6.45
CA GLU A 38 -7.97 -3.89 -5.45
C GLU A 38 -7.71 -5.11 -4.55
N ASN A 39 -7.30 -6.24 -5.14
CA ASN A 39 -7.02 -7.45 -4.39
C ASN A 39 -5.82 -7.27 -3.45
N GLY A 40 -4.75 -6.65 -3.93
CA GLY A 40 -3.59 -6.31 -3.11
C GLY A 40 -3.95 -5.39 -1.94
N PHE A 41 -4.84 -4.42 -2.16
CA PHE A 41 -5.32 -3.55 -1.09
C PHE A 41 -6.21 -4.30 -0.08
N LYS A 42 -7.07 -5.21 -0.55
CA LYS A 42 -7.88 -6.09 0.31
C LYS A 42 -7.00 -6.98 1.18
N CYS A 43 -6.03 -7.69 0.59
CA CYS A 43 -5.08 -8.51 1.34
C CYS A 43 -4.26 -7.68 2.33
N HIS A 44 -3.85 -6.47 1.95
CA HIS A 44 -3.13 -5.57 2.84
C HIS A 44 -3.97 -5.20 4.07
N ARG A 45 -5.24 -4.80 3.89
CA ARG A 45 -6.14 -4.47 5.00
C ARG A 45 -6.39 -5.65 5.95
N MET A 46 -6.32 -6.88 5.45
CA MET A 46 -6.49 -8.09 6.25
C MET A 46 -5.20 -8.52 6.98
N SER A 47 -4.05 -7.91 6.67
CA SER A 47 -2.76 -8.32 7.26
C SER A 47 -2.56 -7.81 8.69
N ASP A 48 -1.87 -8.59 9.52
CA ASP A 48 -1.58 -8.25 10.92
C ASP A 48 -0.87 -6.90 11.07
N GLY A 49 0.03 -6.56 10.15
CA GLY A 49 0.73 -5.27 10.18
C GLY A 49 -0.22 -4.08 10.04
N HIS A 50 -1.23 -4.19 9.16
CA HIS A 50 -2.27 -3.17 9.05
C HIS A 50 -3.16 -3.13 10.30
N GLN A 51 -3.58 -4.29 10.79
CA GLN A 51 -4.46 -4.38 11.97
C GLN A 51 -3.79 -3.79 13.23
N ARG A 52 -2.49 -4.04 13.44
CA ARG A 52 -1.72 -3.41 14.53
C ARG A 52 -1.68 -1.89 14.40
N GLN A 53 -1.49 -1.36 13.19
CA GLN A 53 -1.51 0.09 12.96
C GLN A 53 -2.89 0.69 13.29
N MET A 54 -3.97 -0.02 12.95
CA MET A 54 -5.32 0.41 13.31
C MET A 54 -5.58 0.35 14.82
N GLN A 55 -5.00 -0.61 15.54
CA GLN A 55 -5.09 -0.65 17.01
C GLN A 55 -4.39 0.55 17.65
N LEU A 56 -3.24 0.97 17.13
CA LEU A 56 -2.56 2.20 17.58
C LEU A 56 -3.42 3.44 17.29
N PHE A 57 -4.05 3.50 16.12
CA PHE A 57 -4.95 4.60 15.76
C PHE A 57 -6.13 4.73 16.72
N VAL A 58 -6.76 3.61 17.10
CA VAL A 58 -7.93 3.63 18.00
C VAL A 58 -7.57 4.15 19.40
N GLN A 59 -6.31 4.00 19.84
CA GLN A 59 -5.85 4.49 21.14
C GLN A 59 -5.75 6.03 21.18
N ASP A 60 -5.40 6.67 20.07
CA ASP A 60 -5.27 8.13 19.98
C ASP A 60 -5.59 8.67 18.56
N PRO A 61 -6.87 8.74 18.18
CA PRO A 61 -7.26 9.10 16.80
C PRO A 61 -6.88 10.53 16.40
N ASN A 62 -6.90 11.47 17.36
CA ASN A 62 -6.68 12.89 17.10
C ASN A 62 -5.25 13.15 16.68
N ARG A 63 -4.28 12.53 17.37
CA ARG A 63 -2.86 12.64 17.01
C ARG A 63 -2.61 12.26 15.55
N PHE A 64 -3.14 11.12 15.10
CA PHE A 64 -2.94 10.68 13.72
C PHE A 64 -3.68 11.57 12.71
N MET A 65 -4.88 12.06 13.03
CA MET A 65 -5.61 12.98 12.15
C MET A 65 -4.89 14.33 12.00
N ASP A 66 -4.31 14.85 13.07
CA ASP A 66 -3.51 16.07 13.05
C ASP A 66 -2.25 15.88 12.20
N GLU A 67 -1.52 14.77 12.38
CA GLU A 67 -0.33 14.42 11.58
C GLU A 67 -0.63 14.36 10.06
N PHE A 68 -1.79 13.82 9.67
CA PHE A 68 -2.18 13.74 8.25
C PHE A 68 -2.80 15.02 7.69
N SER A 69 -3.24 15.94 8.54
CA SER A 69 -3.89 17.19 8.14
C SER A 69 -2.92 18.37 8.07
N GLN A 70 -1.75 18.26 8.72
CA GLN A 70 -0.68 19.27 8.67
C GLN A 70 0.33 19.04 7.53
N ALA A 71 0.11 18.03 6.68
CA ALA A 71 0.99 17.63 5.57
C ALA A 71 0.72 18.40 4.26
#